data_AF-A0ABD5RGB7-F1
#
_entry.id   AF-A0ABD5RGB7-F1
#
_cell.length_a   1.000
_cell.length_b   1.000
_cell.length_c   1.000
_cell.angle_alpha   90.00
_cell.angle_beta   90.00
_cell.angle_gamma   90.00
#
_symmetry.space_group_name_H-M   'P 1'
#
loop_
_entity.id
_entity.type
_entity.pdbx_description
1 polymer ?
#
loop_
_entity_poly.entity_id
_entity_poly.type
_entity_poly.pdbx_seq_one_letter_code
_entity_poly.pdbx_strand_id
1 'polypeptide(L)'
;MDRFDDVETRNPTGVLTVDERETLRVALETGYFGVPRTATLDEVADELGRSNVESSQQLRRGMATVLRATNVLDDPAVVADGGTGRPLDRLFDALSHPYRRRILTLVSERESREEGGFSIGALATEDDDLELLTTELYHAHLPMLADAGYIEWESDGETVHRGSNFEEIEPVLRLMTEHRDELPDGWP
;
A
#
# COMPACT_ATOMS: atom_id res chain seq x y z
N MET A 1 33.99 4.40 -41.37
CA MET A 1 33.17 5.55 -40.94
C MET A 1 31.87 4.95 -40.45
N ASP A 2 31.86 4.65 -39.17
CA ASP A 2 30.75 4.09 -38.41
C ASP A 2 29.78 5.22 -38.06
N ARG A 3 28.47 5.02 -38.28
CA ARG A 3 27.38 5.75 -37.60
C ARG A 3 25.99 5.34 -38.12
N PHE A 4 25.24 4.71 -37.20
CA PHE A 4 23.79 4.70 -37.07
C PHE A 4 22.97 3.92 -38.11
N ASP A 5 22.57 2.71 -37.75
CA ASP A 5 21.13 2.40 -37.61
C ASP A 5 20.97 1.21 -36.64
N ASP A 6 21.23 1.49 -35.37
CA ASP A 6 20.93 0.61 -34.24
C ASP A 6 19.66 1.17 -33.56
N VAL A 7 18.53 1.09 -34.27
CA VAL A 7 17.22 1.60 -33.79
C VAL A 7 16.47 0.54 -32.98
N GLU A 8 16.99 -0.68 -32.93
CA GLU A 8 16.37 -1.82 -32.23
C GLU A 8 16.74 -1.88 -30.74
N THR A 9 17.65 -1.02 -30.27
CA THR A 9 18.08 -0.92 -28.85
C THR A 9 17.22 -0.01 -27.96
N ARG A 10 16.13 0.60 -28.47
CA ARG A 10 15.34 1.60 -27.70
C ARG A 10 14.20 1.04 -26.85
N ASN A 11 13.97 -0.28 -26.85
CA ASN A 11 12.90 -0.92 -26.06
C ASN A 11 13.24 -2.37 -25.64
N PRO A 12 14.25 -2.59 -24.79
CA PRO A 12 14.72 -3.93 -24.48
C PRO A 12 13.67 -4.83 -23.79
N THR A 13 12.59 -4.27 -23.24
CA THR A 13 11.55 -5.04 -22.54
C THR A 13 10.17 -5.01 -23.20
N GLY A 14 9.82 -4.03 -24.04
CA GLY A 14 8.49 -3.97 -24.68
C GLY A 14 7.34 -3.56 -23.75
N VAL A 15 7.59 -3.40 -22.45
CA VAL A 15 6.55 -3.33 -21.41
C VAL A 15 5.93 -1.93 -21.29
N LEU A 16 6.70 -0.87 -21.55
CA LEU A 16 6.19 0.51 -21.49
C LEU A 16 5.62 0.96 -22.83
N THR A 17 4.47 1.63 -22.80
CA THR A 17 3.98 2.41 -23.95
C THR A 17 4.98 3.51 -24.32
N VAL A 18 4.88 4.01 -25.56
CA VAL A 18 5.75 5.10 -26.05
C VAL A 18 5.68 6.31 -25.12
N ASP A 19 4.45 6.71 -24.78
CA ASP A 19 4.22 7.91 -24.00
C ASP A 19 4.63 7.76 -22.51
N GLU A 20 4.48 6.56 -21.91
CA GLU A 20 5.01 6.25 -20.57
C GLU A 20 6.54 6.29 -20.54
N ARG A 21 7.18 5.70 -21.55
CA ARG A 21 8.64 5.74 -21.68
C ARG A 21 9.15 7.16 -21.86
N GLU A 22 8.50 7.92 -22.72
CA GLU A 22 8.85 9.32 -22.96
C GLU A 22 8.69 10.15 -21.69
N THR A 23 7.58 9.98 -20.95
CA THR A 23 7.34 10.70 -19.70
C THR A 23 8.38 10.36 -18.63
N LEU A 24 8.67 9.07 -18.41
CA LEU A 24 9.70 8.65 -17.46
C LEU A 24 11.08 9.19 -17.83
N ARG A 25 11.42 9.18 -19.13
CA ARG A 25 12.69 9.70 -19.64
C ARG A 25 12.81 11.20 -19.39
N VAL A 26 11.80 11.98 -19.75
CA VAL A 26 11.79 13.44 -19.53
C VAL A 26 11.86 13.76 -18.05
N ALA A 27 11.10 13.07 -17.21
CA ALA A 27 11.17 13.24 -15.75
C ALA A 27 12.57 12.93 -15.19
N LEU A 28 13.23 11.86 -15.67
CA LEU A 28 14.58 11.52 -15.25
C LEU A 28 15.62 12.57 -15.68
N GLU A 29 15.54 13.02 -16.94
CA GLU A 29 16.50 13.98 -17.52
C GLU A 29 16.36 15.39 -16.95
N THR A 30 15.14 15.84 -16.65
CA THR A 30 14.86 17.15 -16.03
C THR A 30 15.22 17.19 -14.54
N GLY A 31 15.45 16.03 -13.93
CA GLY A 31 15.77 15.90 -12.51
C GLY A 31 14.55 15.91 -11.59
N TYR A 32 13.38 15.52 -12.11
CA TYR A 32 12.17 15.24 -11.32
C TYR A 32 12.44 14.18 -10.23
N PHE A 33 13.25 13.17 -10.55
CA PHE A 33 13.64 12.10 -9.64
C PHE A 33 14.94 12.39 -8.86
N GLY A 34 15.52 13.58 -9.03
CA GLY A 34 16.79 13.95 -8.38
C GLY A 34 16.66 14.15 -6.87
N VAL A 35 17.78 14.00 -6.16
CA VAL A 35 17.92 14.37 -4.74
C VAL A 35 19.16 15.26 -4.59
N PRO A 36 19.01 16.59 -4.36
CA PRO A 36 17.75 17.33 -4.31
C PRO A 36 17.04 17.40 -5.67
N ARG A 37 15.72 17.53 -5.64
CA ARG A 37 14.88 17.61 -6.85
C ARG A 37 15.07 18.95 -7.55
N THR A 38 15.25 18.93 -8.87
CA THR A 38 15.52 20.14 -9.68
C THR A 38 14.41 20.50 -10.67
N ALA A 39 13.39 19.65 -10.84
CA ALA A 39 12.22 19.93 -11.66
C ALA A 39 10.91 19.45 -11.02
N THR A 40 9.83 20.19 -11.23
CA THR A 40 8.45 19.92 -10.78
C THR A 40 7.70 19.06 -11.79
N LEU A 41 6.49 18.59 -11.43
CA LEU A 41 5.64 17.87 -12.40
C LEU A 41 5.11 18.82 -13.48
N ASP A 42 4.85 20.08 -13.13
CA ASP A 42 4.43 21.11 -14.07
C ASP A 42 5.49 21.34 -15.15
N GLU A 43 6.76 21.47 -14.76
CA GLU A 43 7.87 21.63 -15.73
C GLU A 43 8.03 20.39 -16.63
N VAL A 44 7.81 19.18 -16.11
CA VAL A 44 7.78 17.96 -16.94
C VAL A 44 6.59 17.96 -17.90
N ALA A 45 5.43 18.43 -17.46
CA ALA A 45 4.24 18.50 -18.29
C ALA A 45 4.38 19.55 -19.39
N ASP A 46 4.96 20.71 -19.08
CA ASP A 46 5.28 21.78 -20.02
C ASP A 46 6.26 21.30 -21.10
N GLU A 47 7.32 20.56 -20.71
CA GLU A 47 8.29 19.98 -21.66
C GLU A 47 7.64 18.95 -22.59
N LEU A 48 6.67 18.18 -22.10
CA LEU A 48 5.91 17.21 -22.90
C LEU A 48 4.80 17.86 -23.74
N GLY A 49 4.47 19.12 -23.51
CA GLY A 49 3.29 19.77 -24.11
C GLY A 49 1.97 19.11 -23.71
N ARG A 50 1.92 18.49 -22.52
CA ARG A 50 0.76 17.74 -21.99
C ARG A 50 0.21 18.41 -20.74
N SER A 51 -1.02 18.06 -20.35
CA SER A 51 -1.57 18.55 -19.08
C SER A 51 -0.84 17.91 -17.87
N ASN A 52 -0.78 18.62 -16.74
CA ASN A 52 -0.21 18.05 -15.50
C ASN A 52 -0.89 16.72 -15.14
N VAL A 53 -2.22 16.63 -15.24
CA VAL A 53 -2.98 15.41 -14.92
C VAL A 53 -2.56 14.23 -15.81
N GLU A 54 -2.42 14.46 -17.11
CA GLU A 54 -2.00 13.44 -18.08
C GLU A 54 -0.58 12.95 -17.79
N SER A 55 0.38 13.88 -17.62
CA SER A 55 1.76 13.58 -17.26
C SER A 55 1.85 12.83 -15.92
N SER A 56 1.03 13.21 -14.94
CA SER A 56 0.94 12.55 -13.63
C SER A 56 0.48 11.10 -13.75
N GLN A 57 -0.57 10.85 -14.53
CA GLN A 57 -1.08 9.50 -14.76
C GLN A 57 -0.04 8.65 -15.49
N GLN A 58 0.61 9.22 -16.49
CA GLN A 58 1.57 8.51 -17.32
C GLN A 58 2.86 8.18 -16.57
N LEU A 59 3.34 9.11 -15.75
CA LEU A 59 4.46 8.88 -14.84
C LEU A 59 4.14 7.73 -13.87
N ARG A 60 2.96 7.77 -13.23
CA ARG A 60 2.53 6.70 -12.30
C ARG A 60 2.41 5.34 -12.99
N ARG A 61 1.75 5.27 -14.15
CA ARG A 61 1.60 4.02 -14.91
C ARG A 61 2.96 3.49 -15.34
N GLY A 62 3.81 4.35 -15.89
CA GLY A 62 5.17 3.98 -16.27
C GLY A 62 5.98 3.43 -15.09
N MET A 63 5.97 4.12 -13.94
CA MET A 63 6.66 3.67 -12.73
C MET A 63 6.14 2.29 -12.27
N ALA A 64 4.82 2.10 -12.19
CA ALA A 64 4.22 0.82 -11.80
C ALA A 64 4.61 -0.31 -12.76
N THR A 65 4.62 -0.03 -14.05
CA THR A 65 5.03 -0.98 -15.10
C THR A 65 6.49 -1.39 -14.96
N VAL A 66 7.41 -0.44 -14.71
CA VAL A 66 8.83 -0.74 -14.47
C VAL A 66 9.01 -1.57 -13.20
N LEU A 67 8.36 -1.18 -12.10
CA LEU A 67 8.49 -1.88 -10.81
C LEU A 67 8.03 -3.33 -10.91
N ARG A 68 6.90 -3.60 -11.58
CA ARG A 68 6.41 -4.97 -11.81
C ARG A 68 7.31 -5.78 -12.74
N ALA A 69 7.81 -5.16 -13.82
CA ALA A 69 8.58 -5.89 -14.82
C ALA A 69 10.01 -6.22 -14.37
N THR A 70 10.57 -5.45 -13.43
CA THR A 70 11.97 -5.57 -13.05
C THR A 70 12.21 -6.50 -11.86
N ASN A 71 11.15 -6.96 -11.18
CA ASN A 71 11.24 -7.83 -9.99
C ASN A 71 12.15 -7.24 -8.89
N VAL A 72 12.40 -5.92 -8.95
CA VAL A 72 13.29 -5.16 -8.04
C VAL A 72 12.68 -5.05 -6.65
N LEU A 73 11.35 -5.10 -6.56
CA LEU A 73 10.64 -5.11 -5.28
C LEU A 73 10.61 -6.50 -4.62
N ASP A 74 10.88 -7.56 -5.38
CA ASP A 74 10.85 -8.93 -4.89
C ASP A 74 12.26 -9.43 -4.49
N ASP A 75 13.27 -8.54 -4.44
CA ASP A 75 14.59 -8.87 -3.92
C ASP A 75 14.51 -8.98 -2.37
N PRO A 76 14.77 -10.17 -1.79
CA PRO A 76 14.71 -10.38 -0.34
C PRO A 76 15.72 -9.54 0.45
N ALA A 77 16.71 -8.92 -0.20
CA ALA A 77 17.66 -8.00 0.40
C ALA A 77 17.18 -6.54 0.44
N VAL A 78 16.09 -6.20 -0.26
CA VAL A 78 15.43 -4.88 -0.19
C VAL A 78 14.61 -4.83 1.10
N VAL A 79 15.31 -4.69 2.22
CA VAL A 79 14.71 -4.23 3.47
C VAL A 79 14.52 -2.73 3.31
N ALA A 80 13.27 -2.27 3.24
CA ALA A 80 12.98 -0.85 3.24
C ALA A 80 13.61 -0.22 4.49
N ASP A 81 14.65 0.59 4.31
CA ASP A 81 15.28 1.44 5.35
C ASP A 81 14.34 2.56 5.85
N GLY A 82 13.03 2.45 5.56
CA GLY A 82 11.98 3.38 5.97
C GLY A 82 10.62 2.73 6.23
N GLY A 83 10.56 1.41 6.46
CA GLY A 83 9.29 0.69 6.67
C GLY A 83 9.37 -0.51 7.60
N THR A 84 10.36 -0.55 8.49
CA THR A 84 10.37 -1.51 9.61
C THR A 84 10.78 -0.76 10.87
N GLY A 85 9.84 0.02 11.42
CA GLY A 85 9.86 0.21 12.86
C GLY A 85 10.05 -1.16 13.55
N ARG A 86 10.64 -1.16 14.74
CA ARG A 86 10.76 -2.39 15.54
C ARG A 86 9.38 -3.07 15.57
N PRO A 87 9.26 -4.40 15.73
CA PRO A 87 7.96 -5.09 15.81
C PRO A 87 6.92 -4.32 16.65
N LEU A 88 7.36 -3.75 17.76
CA LEU A 88 6.57 -2.90 18.63
C LEU A 88 6.04 -1.59 17.98
N ASP A 89 6.82 -0.91 17.15
CA ASP A 89 6.39 0.30 16.45
C ASP A 89 5.30 -0.04 15.42
N ARG A 90 5.47 -1.13 14.67
CA ARG A 90 4.46 -1.64 13.72
C ARG A 90 3.15 -2.00 14.43
N LEU A 91 3.26 -2.61 15.62
CA LEU A 91 2.11 -2.89 16.47
C LEU A 91 1.40 -1.60 16.88
N PHE A 92 2.13 -0.58 17.35
CA PHE A 92 1.51 0.69 17.74
C PHE A 92 0.91 1.45 16.55
N ASP A 93 1.57 1.41 15.40
CA ASP A 93 1.03 1.94 14.15
C ASP A 93 -0.27 1.23 13.80
N ALA A 94 -0.31 -0.11 13.86
CA ALA A 94 -1.53 -0.87 13.62
C ALA A 94 -2.65 -0.53 14.62
N LEU A 95 -2.35 -0.37 15.91
CA LEU A 95 -3.35 -0.06 16.94
C LEU A 95 -3.78 1.42 17.02
N SER A 96 -3.10 2.33 16.33
CA SER A 96 -3.38 3.78 16.46
C SER A 96 -4.74 4.23 15.90
N HIS A 97 -5.45 3.40 15.12
CA HIS A 97 -6.76 3.75 14.55
C HIS A 97 -7.89 2.84 15.04
N PRO A 98 -9.08 3.38 15.40
CA PRO A 98 -10.21 2.61 15.93
C PRO A 98 -10.64 1.46 15.01
N TYR A 99 -10.82 1.73 13.70
CA TYR A 99 -11.19 0.66 12.77
C TYR A 99 -10.17 -0.47 12.70
N ARG A 100 -8.87 -0.18 12.84
CA ARG A 100 -7.83 -1.22 12.82
C ARG A 100 -7.86 -2.07 14.08
N ARG A 101 -8.05 -1.45 15.25
CA ARG A 101 -8.27 -2.18 16.51
C ARG A 101 -9.50 -3.08 16.44
N ARG A 102 -10.59 -2.58 15.86
CA ARG A 102 -11.82 -3.34 15.67
C ARG A 102 -11.61 -4.54 14.73
N ILE A 103 -10.96 -4.35 13.59
CA ILE A 103 -10.62 -5.44 12.64
C ILE A 103 -9.78 -6.50 13.36
N LEU A 104 -8.69 -6.09 14.02
CA LEU A 104 -7.77 -7.00 14.70
C LEU A 104 -8.43 -7.76 15.84
N THR A 105 -9.31 -7.10 16.60
CA THR A 105 -10.09 -7.73 17.69
C THR A 105 -11.07 -8.76 17.12
N LEU A 106 -11.80 -8.43 16.05
CA LEU A 106 -12.73 -9.35 15.41
C LEU A 106 -12.03 -10.58 14.82
N VAL A 107 -10.91 -10.40 14.11
CA VAL A 107 -10.08 -11.51 13.60
C VAL A 107 -9.53 -12.37 14.77
N SER A 108 -9.16 -11.75 15.90
CA SER A 108 -8.70 -12.47 17.09
C SER A 108 -9.80 -13.37 17.68
N GLU A 109 -11.00 -12.83 17.85
CA GLU A 109 -12.14 -13.50 18.48
C GLU A 109 -12.73 -14.63 17.63
N ARG A 110 -12.78 -14.47 16.30
CA ARG A 110 -13.50 -15.39 15.41
C ARG A 110 -12.71 -16.64 15.04
N GLU A 111 -11.42 -16.52 14.73
CA GLU A 111 -10.57 -17.68 14.41
C GLU A 111 -10.24 -18.57 15.62
N SER A 112 -10.55 -18.12 16.85
CA SER A 112 -10.53 -18.98 18.04
C SER A 112 -11.75 -19.92 18.11
N ARG A 113 -12.78 -19.67 17.30
CA ARG A 113 -13.98 -20.50 17.08
C ARG A 113 -13.83 -21.10 15.68
N GLU A 114 -14.35 -22.30 15.43
CA GLU A 114 -14.11 -23.06 14.17
C GLU A 114 -14.67 -22.41 12.87
N GLU A 115 -15.03 -21.12 12.89
CA GLU A 115 -15.50 -20.31 11.77
C GLU A 115 -14.40 -19.33 11.36
N GLY A 116 -13.61 -19.70 10.34
CA GLY A 116 -12.52 -18.88 9.82
C GLY A 116 -12.99 -17.52 9.28
N GLY A 117 -12.20 -16.47 9.56
CA GLY A 117 -12.39 -15.09 9.10
C GLY A 117 -13.70 -14.37 9.51
N PHE A 118 -13.81 -13.10 9.14
CA PHE A 118 -15.06 -12.33 9.28
C PHE A 118 -15.33 -11.46 8.04
N SER A 119 -16.61 -11.20 7.75
CA SER A 119 -17.02 -10.33 6.64
C SER A 119 -16.95 -8.84 7.03
N ILE A 120 -16.40 -8.02 6.14
CA ILE A 120 -16.24 -6.56 6.31
C ILE A 120 -17.54 -5.86 6.74
N GLY A 121 -18.70 -6.36 6.31
CA GLY A 121 -20.01 -5.82 6.73
C GLY A 121 -20.26 -5.85 8.25
N ALA A 122 -19.55 -6.68 9.01
CA ALA A 122 -19.63 -6.69 10.48
C ALA A 122 -18.94 -5.48 11.16
N LEU A 123 -18.17 -4.69 10.41
CA LEU A 123 -17.46 -3.52 10.90
C LEU A 123 -18.32 -2.25 10.94
N ALA A 124 -19.41 -2.21 10.17
CA ALA A 124 -20.29 -1.05 10.19
C ALA A 124 -21.11 -0.99 11.50
N THR A 125 -21.31 0.22 12.00
CA THR A 125 -22.32 0.56 13.01
C THR A 125 -23.43 1.38 12.39
N GLU A 126 -24.56 1.52 13.11
CA GLU A 126 -25.73 2.28 12.65
C GLU A 126 -25.43 3.76 12.38
N ASP A 127 -24.37 4.30 12.99
CA ASP A 127 -23.94 5.71 12.87
C ASP A 127 -22.93 5.94 11.73
N ASP A 128 -22.44 4.89 11.06
CA ASP A 128 -21.40 5.03 10.04
C ASP A 128 -21.99 5.33 8.65
N ASP A 129 -21.38 6.29 7.95
CA ASP A 129 -21.59 6.43 6.50
C ASP A 129 -20.94 5.23 5.80
N LEU A 130 -21.77 4.25 5.45
CA LEU A 130 -21.33 2.99 4.87
C LEU A 130 -20.46 3.18 3.62
N GLU A 131 -20.72 4.19 2.80
CA GLU A 131 -20.00 4.41 1.54
C GLU A 131 -18.60 4.98 1.81
N LEU A 132 -18.50 5.97 2.70
CA LEU A 132 -17.22 6.53 3.13
C LEU A 132 -16.38 5.52 3.92
N LEU A 133 -17.01 4.79 4.86
CA LEU A 133 -16.37 3.76 5.65
C LEU A 133 -15.79 2.65 4.76
N THR A 134 -16.56 2.20 3.77
CA THR A 134 -16.10 1.19 2.81
C THR A 134 -14.86 1.67 2.06
N THR A 135 -14.87 2.92 1.59
CA THR A 135 -13.73 3.54 0.89
C THR A 135 -12.48 3.58 1.78
N GLU A 136 -12.59 4.01 3.04
CA GLU A 136 -11.46 4.06 3.97
C GLU A 136 -10.92 2.67 4.33
N LEU A 137 -11.81 1.69 4.50
CA LEU A 137 -11.45 0.30 4.78
C LEU A 137 -10.58 -0.28 3.65
N TYR A 138 -11.03 -0.15 2.39
CA TYR A 138 -10.33 -0.72 1.24
C TYR A 138 -9.07 0.06 0.83
N HIS A 139 -8.97 1.35 1.12
CA HIS A 139 -7.85 2.18 0.67
C HIS A 139 -6.82 2.51 1.75
N ALA A 140 -7.17 2.42 3.04
CA ALA A 140 -6.27 2.82 4.13
C ALA A 140 -6.08 1.72 5.19
N HIS A 141 -7.14 1.04 5.62
CA HIS A 141 -7.05 0.15 6.79
C HIS A 141 -6.64 -1.27 6.43
N LEU A 142 -7.35 -1.91 5.50
CA LEU A 142 -7.05 -3.28 5.10
C LEU A 142 -5.65 -3.37 4.46
N PRO A 143 -5.28 -2.51 3.47
CA PRO A 143 -3.93 -2.51 2.90
C PRO A 143 -2.82 -2.45 3.94
N MET A 144 -2.91 -1.49 4.86
CA MET A 144 -1.88 -1.33 5.88
C MET A 144 -1.78 -2.58 6.78
N LEU A 145 -2.91 -3.15 7.21
CA LEU A 145 -2.89 -4.33 8.09
C LEU A 145 -2.34 -5.58 7.39
N ALA A 146 -2.56 -5.77 6.09
CA ALA A 146 -1.93 -6.90 5.38
C ALA A 146 -0.47 -6.63 5.02
N ASP A 147 -0.10 -5.39 4.70
CA ASP A 147 1.30 -5.00 4.51
C ASP A 147 2.12 -5.26 5.79
N ALA A 148 1.52 -5.05 6.97
CA ALA A 148 2.10 -5.41 8.27
C ALA A 148 2.08 -6.94 8.53
N GLY A 149 1.35 -7.71 7.72
CA GLY A 149 1.17 -9.15 7.85
C GLY A 149 0.23 -9.59 8.96
N TYR A 150 -0.55 -8.67 9.56
CA TYR A 150 -1.49 -9.02 10.62
C TYR A 150 -2.81 -9.60 10.07
N ILE A 151 -3.19 -9.28 8.84
CA ILE A 151 -4.36 -9.87 8.19
C ILE A 151 -4.03 -10.39 6.79
N GLU A 152 -4.87 -11.29 6.32
CA GLU A 152 -5.03 -11.61 4.91
C GLU A 152 -6.47 -11.26 4.52
N TRP A 153 -6.69 -10.61 3.37
CA TRP A 153 -8.04 -10.28 2.91
C TRP A 153 -8.20 -10.62 1.43
N GLU A 154 -9.38 -11.14 1.07
CA GLU A 154 -9.77 -11.38 -0.32
C GLU A 154 -10.63 -10.21 -0.81
N SER A 155 -10.23 -9.55 -1.90
CA SER A 155 -10.96 -8.41 -2.46
C SER A 155 -12.35 -8.78 -2.97
N ASP A 156 -12.52 -10.02 -3.43
CA ASP A 156 -13.77 -10.52 -4.02
C ASP A 156 -14.68 -11.21 -2.98
N GLY A 157 -14.11 -11.64 -1.84
CA GLY A 157 -14.80 -12.40 -0.80
C GLY A 157 -15.24 -11.55 0.41
N GLU A 158 -14.86 -10.28 0.46
CA GLU A 158 -15.08 -9.34 1.58
C GLU A 158 -14.75 -9.94 2.96
N THR A 159 -13.85 -10.93 3.00
CA THR A 159 -13.54 -11.72 4.19
C THR A 159 -12.11 -11.45 4.61
N VAL A 160 -11.92 -11.27 5.92
CA VAL A 160 -10.63 -10.97 6.55
C VAL A 160 -10.23 -12.13 7.46
N HIS A 161 -9.01 -12.63 7.28
CA HIS A 161 -8.37 -13.72 8.01
C HIS A 161 -7.14 -13.23 8.79
N ARG A 162 -6.63 -14.05 9.71
CA ARG A 162 -5.33 -13.82 10.36
C ARG A 162 -4.22 -13.91 9.31
N GLY A 163 -3.32 -12.93 9.33
CA GLY A 163 -2.11 -12.97 8.51
C GLY A 163 -0.96 -13.70 9.20
N SER A 164 0.10 -13.95 8.45
CA SER A 164 1.29 -14.69 8.91
C SER A 164 2.00 -14.10 10.14
N ASN A 165 1.87 -12.79 10.41
CA ASN A 165 2.47 -12.13 11.58
C ASN A 165 1.48 -11.96 12.75
N PHE A 166 0.28 -12.55 12.70
CA PHE A 166 -0.76 -12.26 13.70
C PHE A 166 -0.37 -12.63 15.14
N GLU A 167 0.44 -13.69 15.32
CA GLU A 167 0.94 -14.11 16.65
C GLU A 167 1.76 -13.02 17.36
N GLU A 168 2.29 -12.04 16.62
CA GLU A 168 3.05 -10.92 17.20
C GLU A 168 2.14 -9.95 17.96
N ILE A 169 0.94 -9.66 17.43
CA ILE A 169 0.00 -8.68 17.97
C ILE A 169 -1.05 -9.30 18.91
N GLU A 170 -1.33 -10.59 18.74
CA GLU A 170 -2.33 -11.33 19.52
C GLU A 170 -2.16 -11.21 21.05
N PRO A 171 -0.95 -11.29 21.64
CA PRO A 171 -0.79 -11.14 23.09
C PRO A 171 -1.23 -9.77 23.62
N VAL A 172 -1.01 -8.71 22.84
CA VAL A 172 -1.43 -7.35 23.22
C VAL A 172 -2.93 -7.20 23.04
N LEU A 173 -3.50 -7.67 21.92
CA LEU A 173 -4.96 -7.66 21.73
C LEU A 173 -5.67 -8.38 22.88
N ARG A 174 -5.17 -9.57 23.25
CA ARG A 174 -5.70 -10.33 24.37
C ARG A 174 -5.63 -9.54 25.68
N LEU A 175 -4.48 -8.94 26.00
CA LEU A 175 -4.32 -8.12 27.20
C LEU A 175 -5.31 -6.94 27.24
N MET A 176 -5.44 -6.22 26.13
CA MET A 176 -6.32 -5.06 26.03
C MET A 176 -7.80 -5.45 26.11
N THR A 177 -8.18 -6.58 25.51
CA THR A 177 -9.55 -7.13 25.61
C THR A 177 -9.87 -7.65 27.01
N GLU A 178 -8.92 -8.32 27.68
CA GLU A 178 -9.06 -8.80 29.06
C GLU A 178 -9.24 -7.64 30.05
N HIS A 179 -8.59 -6.49 29.83
CA HIS A 179 -8.63 -5.31 30.71
C HIS A 179 -9.45 -4.15 30.13
N ARG A 180 -10.40 -4.43 29.23
CA ARG A 180 -11.19 -3.41 28.52
C ARG A 180 -11.85 -2.36 29.43
N ASP A 181 -12.29 -2.75 30.63
CA ASP A 181 -13.00 -1.88 31.57
C ASP A 181 -12.06 -0.94 32.35
N GLU A 182 -10.74 -1.15 32.25
CA GLU A 182 -9.70 -0.33 32.85
C GLU A 182 -9.07 0.65 31.83
N LEU A 183 -9.40 0.51 30.54
CA LEU A 183 -8.86 1.35 29.47
C LEU A 183 -9.59 2.69 29.36
N PRO A 184 -8.92 3.75 28.86
CA PRO A 184 -9.59 4.98 28.45
C PRO A 184 -10.69 4.73 27.42
N ASP A 185 -11.68 5.62 27.35
CA ASP A 185 -12.74 5.56 26.35
C ASP A 185 -12.18 5.42 24.92
N GLY A 186 -12.79 4.53 24.13
CA GLY A 186 -12.43 4.31 22.73
C GLY A 186 -11.61 3.05 22.44
N TRP A 187 -11.59 2.05 23.34
CA TRP A 187 -11.17 0.68 23.03
C TRP A 187 -12.37 -0.30 22.99
N PRO A 188 -12.45 -1.20 21.99
CA PRO A 188 -11.72 -1.12 20.72
C PRO A 188 -12.07 0.15 19.94
#